data_AF-A0A4Y2N9N0-F1
#
_entry.id   AF-A0A4Y2N9N0-F1
#
_cell.length_a   1.000
_cell.length_b   1.000
_cell.length_c   1.000
_cell.angle_alpha   90.00
_cell.angle_beta   90.00
_cell.angle_gamma   90.00
#
_symmetry.space_group_name_H-M   'P 1'
#
loop_
_entity.id
_entity.type
_entity.pdbx_description
1 polymer ?
#
loop_
_entity_poly.entity_id
_entity_poly.type
_entity_poly.pdbx_seq_one_letter_code
_entity_poly.pdbx_strand_id
1 'polypeptide(L)'
;MKEKYLERTCQECNKKIVTTLYYDPQTKIKFERWVTKRVKVIIHGNEKINQKTVEETAECSKQELFKAFLKSTPTFKQRVNNVNHQHQIINNIKENLQKKDALFHIDFSVNFNCKYAEEIQSTHFGSSNS
;
A
#
# COMPACT_ATOMS: atom_id res chain seq x y z
N MET A 1 18.40 -5.63 5.44
CA MET A 1 17.61 -6.80 5.90
C MET A 1 17.50 -7.77 4.72
N LYS A 2 17.80 -9.07 4.86
CA LYS A 2 17.73 -10.01 3.72
C LYS A 2 16.27 -10.38 3.42
N GLU A 3 15.92 -10.50 2.15
CA GLU A 3 14.54 -10.68 1.66
C GLU A 3 13.84 -11.89 2.28
N LYS A 4 14.57 -13.01 2.37
CA LYS A 4 14.14 -14.27 3.01
C LYS A 4 13.58 -14.13 4.43
N TYR A 5 13.94 -13.07 5.17
CA TYR A 5 13.41 -12.84 6.52
C TYR A 5 12.01 -12.22 6.48
N LEU A 6 11.75 -11.28 5.56
CA LEU A 6 10.45 -10.63 5.38
C LEU A 6 9.44 -11.58 4.74
N GLU A 7 9.88 -12.38 3.77
CA GLU A 7 9.08 -13.43 3.13
C GLU A 7 8.83 -14.65 4.03
N ARG A 8 9.54 -14.71 5.16
CA ARG A 8 9.51 -15.82 6.13
C ARG A 8 9.89 -17.19 5.54
N THR A 9 10.62 -17.22 4.44
CA THR A 9 11.16 -18.45 3.85
C THR A 9 12.37 -19.00 4.61
N CYS A 10 12.91 -18.22 5.56
CA CYS A 10 14.00 -18.64 6.44
C CYS A 10 13.54 -19.65 7.52
N GLN A 11 14.41 -20.62 7.88
CA GLN A 11 14.13 -21.68 8.87
C GLN A 11 13.79 -21.17 10.29
N GLU A 12 14.26 -19.98 10.65
CA GLU A 12 13.94 -19.33 11.92
C GLU A 12 12.64 -18.52 11.85
N CYS A 13 12.33 -18.00 10.67
CA CYS A 13 11.27 -17.03 10.44
C CYS A 13 9.93 -17.70 10.21
N ASN A 14 9.90 -18.84 9.52
CA ASN A 14 8.67 -19.58 9.25
C ASN A 14 8.01 -20.10 10.55
N LYS A 15 8.79 -20.37 11.60
CA LYS A 15 8.28 -20.88 12.90
C LYS A 15 7.77 -19.80 13.85
N LYS A 16 8.15 -18.53 13.66
CA LYS A 16 7.73 -17.45 14.59
C LYS A 16 6.22 -17.21 14.49
N ILE A 17 5.54 -17.09 15.61
CA ILE A 17 4.12 -16.72 15.62
C ILE A 17 4.01 -15.42 16.43
N VAL A 18 3.24 -14.46 15.93
CA VAL A 18 2.96 -13.25 16.72
C VAL A 18 1.97 -13.65 17.81
N THR A 19 2.37 -13.46 19.05
CA THR A 19 1.54 -13.72 20.23
C THR A 19 1.17 -12.40 20.89
N THR A 20 0.10 -12.43 21.68
CA THR A 20 -0.35 -11.30 22.49
C THR A 20 -0.02 -11.54 23.96
N LEU A 21 0.15 -10.46 24.72
CA LEU A 21 0.02 -10.53 26.17
C LEU A 21 -1.43 -10.90 26.55
N TYR A 22 -1.68 -11.27 27.80
CA TYR A 22 -3.04 -11.55 28.26
C TYR A 22 -3.96 -10.34 28.05
N TYR A 23 -5.09 -10.55 27.37
CA TYR A 23 -6.13 -9.53 27.16
C TYR A 23 -7.51 -10.18 27.16
N ASP A 24 -8.54 -9.43 27.56
CA ASP A 24 -9.94 -9.84 27.36
C ASP A 24 -10.29 -9.74 25.86
N PRO A 25 -10.62 -10.86 25.19
CA PRO A 25 -10.92 -10.90 23.76
C PRO A 25 -12.12 -10.05 23.35
N GLN A 26 -13.10 -9.88 24.25
CA GLN A 26 -14.38 -9.26 23.94
C GLN A 26 -14.41 -7.75 24.19
N THR A 27 -13.39 -7.21 24.87
CA THR A 27 -13.27 -5.77 25.08
C THR A 27 -13.37 -5.04 23.73
N LYS A 28 -14.32 -4.11 23.63
CA LYS A 28 -14.48 -3.27 22.45
C LYS A 28 -13.42 -2.18 22.42
N ILE A 29 -12.94 -1.87 21.21
CA ILE A 29 -11.96 -0.81 20.94
C ILE A 29 -12.45 0.02 19.76
N LYS A 30 -12.24 1.34 19.86
CA LYS A 30 -12.46 2.30 18.79
C LYS A 30 -11.12 2.74 18.23
N PHE A 31 -11.03 2.83 16.90
CA PHE A 31 -9.82 3.26 16.21
C PHE A 31 -10.19 3.91 14.87
N GLU A 32 -9.29 4.73 14.35
CA GLU A 32 -9.46 5.39 13.06
C GLU A 32 -8.79 4.55 11.96
N ARG A 33 -9.44 4.52 10.80
CA ARG A 33 -8.90 3.85 9.61
C ARG A 33 -9.29 4.58 8.34
N TRP A 34 -8.43 4.49 7.34
CA TRP A 34 -8.74 4.92 5.99
C TRP A 34 -9.48 3.82 5.24
N VAL A 35 -10.64 4.15 4.68
CA VAL A 35 -11.42 3.24 3.84
C VAL A 35 -11.83 3.88 2.54
N THR A 36 -11.81 3.10 1.46
CA THR A 36 -12.31 3.54 0.16
C THR A 36 -13.78 3.18 0.02
N LYS A 37 -14.64 4.20 -0.06
CA LYS A 37 -16.09 4.06 -0.24
C LYS A 37 -16.47 4.42 -1.67
N ARG A 38 -17.44 3.68 -2.24
CA ARG A 38 -18.08 4.04 -3.51
C ARG A 38 -19.18 5.06 -3.22
N VAL A 39 -19.11 6.22 -3.85
CA VAL A 39 -20.04 7.33 -3.68
C VAL A 39 -20.67 7.63 -5.03
N LYS A 40 -22.00 7.73 -5.09
CA LYS A 40 -22.71 8.22 -6.27
C LYS A 40 -22.53 9.74 -6.36
N VAL A 41 -22.08 10.22 -7.51
CA VAL A 41 -21.89 11.65 -7.77
C VAL A 41 -22.60 11.98 -9.08
N ILE A 42 -23.38 13.06 -9.09
CA ILE A 42 -24.00 13.57 -10.32
C ILE A 42 -22.99 14.51 -10.97
N ILE A 43 -22.52 14.15 -12.17
CA ILE A 43 -21.60 14.97 -12.96
C ILE A 43 -22.29 15.25 -14.29
N HIS A 44 -22.56 16.53 -14.57
CA HIS A 44 -23.28 16.96 -15.78
C HIS A 44 -24.61 16.21 -16.01
N GLY A 45 -25.39 16.01 -14.94
CA GLY A 45 -26.69 15.33 -15.00
C GLY A 45 -26.63 13.80 -15.08
N ASN A 46 -25.44 13.20 -15.20
CA ASN A 46 -25.26 11.74 -15.24
C ASN A 46 -24.81 11.20 -13.88
N GLU A 47 -25.41 10.10 -13.42
CA GLU A 47 -24.92 9.37 -12.26
C GLU A 47 -23.61 8.66 -12.59
N LYS A 48 -22.54 9.03 -11.89
CA LYS A 48 -21.27 8.28 -11.89
C LYS A 48 -20.98 7.73 -10.51
N ILE A 49 -20.39 6.53 -10.46
CA ILE A 49 -19.87 5.94 -9.22
C ILE A 49 -18.41 6.36 -9.10
N ASN A 50 -18.11 7.20 -8.11
CA ASN A 50 -16.74 7.59 -7.79
C ASN A 50 -16.25 6.82 -6.55
N GLN A 51 -14.94 6.68 -6.40
CA GLN A 51 -14.31 6.11 -5.20
C GLN A 51 -13.67 7.22 -4.39
N LYS A 52 -14.00 7.31 -3.10
CA LYS A 52 -13.41 8.28 -2.18
C LYS A 52 -12.80 7.54 -1.00
N THR A 53 -11.54 7.83 -0.72
CA THR A 53 -10.89 7.40 0.53
C THR A 53 -11.20 8.41 1.61
N VAL A 54 -11.79 7.93 2.70
CA VAL A 54 -12.18 8.73 3.86
C VAL A 54 -11.64 8.07 5.12
N GLU A 55 -11.31 8.89 6.10
CA GLU A 55 -11.07 8.44 7.46
C GLU A 55 -12.41 8.11 8.12
N GLU A 56 -12.47 6.99 8.83
CA GLU A 56 -13.63 6.61 9.61
C GLU A 56 -13.20 6.05 10.97
N THR A 57 -14.03 6.30 11.99
CA THR A 57 -13.93 5.61 13.27
C THR A 57 -14.61 4.24 13.15
N ALA A 58 -13.85 3.18 13.38
CA ALA A 58 -14.33 1.81 13.44
C ALA A 58 -14.34 1.32 14.90
N GLU A 59 -15.26 0.40 15.21
CA GLU A 59 -15.34 -0.27 16.50
C GLU A 59 -15.38 -1.78 16.29
N CYS A 60 -14.52 -2.52 16.99
CA CYS A 60 -14.50 -3.98 16.98
C CYS A 60 -14.01 -4.55 18.32
N SER A 61 -14.05 -5.87 18.50
CA SER A 61 -13.39 -6.50 19.63
C SER A 61 -11.86 -6.53 19.45
N LYS A 62 -11.10 -6.57 20.55
CA LYS A 62 -9.64 -6.75 20.48
C LYS A 62 -9.25 -8.02 19.70
N GLN A 63 -10.05 -9.09 19.80
CA GLN A 63 -9.81 -10.32 19.06
C GLN A 63 -9.98 -10.13 17.55
N GLU A 64 -11.01 -9.40 17.12
CA GLU A 64 -11.24 -9.08 15.70
C GLU A 64 -10.11 -8.22 15.14
N LEU A 65 -9.67 -7.20 15.89
CA LEU A 65 -8.54 -6.36 15.51
C LEU A 65 -7.26 -7.18 15.36
N PHE A 66 -6.97 -8.08 16.29
CA PHE A 66 -5.79 -8.92 16.24
C PHE A 66 -5.82 -9.88 15.04
N LYS A 67 -6.98 -10.49 14.75
CA LYS A 67 -7.15 -11.31 13.54
C LYS A 67 -6.92 -10.51 12.26
N ALA A 68 -7.44 -9.28 12.20
CA ALA A 68 -7.22 -8.38 11.05
C ALA A 68 -5.74 -8.03 10.88
N PHE A 69 -5.03 -7.74 11.97
CA PHE A 69 -3.59 -7.50 11.97
C PHE A 69 -2.80 -8.71 11.46
N LEU A 70 -3.09 -9.91 11.97
CA LEU A 70 -2.43 -11.14 11.51
C LEU A 70 -2.67 -11.39 10.01
N LYS A 71 -3.88 -11.11 9.53
CA LYS A 71 -4.26 -11.25 8.12
C LYS A 71 -3.53 -10.25 7.22
N SER A 72 -3.31 -9.01 7.66
CA SER A 72 -2.64 -7.96 6.86
C SER A 72 -1.12 -8.04 6.91
N THR A 73 -0.55 -8.65 7.95
CA THR A 73 0.90 -8.74 8.18
C THR A 73 1.68 -9.34 6.99
N PRO A 74 1.26 -10.45 6.34
CA PRO A 74 1.99 -10.99 5.19
C PRO A 74 2.12 -10.00 4.03
N THR A 75 1.01 -9.36 3.65
CA THR A 75 0.99 -8.35 2.58
C THR A 75 1.86 -7.15 2.92
N PHE A 76 1.83 -6.68 4.17
CA PHE A 76 2.70 -5.60 4.62
C PHE A 76 4.18 -5.98 4.49
N LYS A 77 4.56 -7.18 4.95
CA LYS A 77 5.95 -7.66 4.85
C LYS A 77 6.42 -7.78 3.40
N GLN A 78 5.58 -8.31 2.53
CA GLN A 78 5.87 -8.41 1.09
C GLN A 78 6.10 -7.01 0.50
N ARG A 79 5.27 -6.04 0.85
CA ARG A 79 5.46 -4.65 0.39
C ARG A 79 6.81 -4.08 0.85
N VAL A 80 7.17 -4.24 2.12
CA VAL A 80 8.48 -3.79 2.63
C VAL A 80 9.62 -4.51 1.89
N ASN A 81 9.44 -5.79 1.59
CA ASN A 81 10.42 -6.56 0.81
C ASN A 81 10.61 -5.97 -0.58
N ASN A 82 9.52 -5.74 -1.30
CA ASN A 82 9.53 -5.16 -2.65
C ASN A 82 10.22 -3.79 -2.67
N VAL A 83 9.92 -2.92 -1.70
CA VAL A 83 10.57 -1.61 -1.58
C VAL A 83 12.08 -1.75 -1.39
N ASN A 84 12.52 -2.62 -0.47
CA ASN A 84 13.94 -2.86 -0.24
C ASN A 84 14.64 -3.43 -1.49
N HIS A 85 14.00 -4.38 -2.17
CA HIS A 85 14.51 -4.98 -3.40
C HIS A 85 14.64 -3.93 -4.50
N GLN A 86 13.59 -3.14 -4.75
CA GLN A 86 13.59 -2.07 -5.74
C GLN A 86 14.72 -1.06 -5.49
N HIS A 87 14.92 -0.64 -4.23
CA HIS A 87 16.04 0.24 -3.88
C HIS A 87 17.41 -0.38 -4.19
N GLN A 88 17.60 -1.67 -3.88
CA GLN A 88 18.86 -2.37 -4.18
C GLN A 88 19.12 -2.45 -5.68
N ILE A 89 18.11 -2.83 -6.46
CA ILE A 89 18.23 -2.94 -7.92
C ILE A 89 18.51 -1.57 -8.54
N ILE A 90 17.80 -0.52 -8.13
CA ILE A 90 18.00 0.84 -8.64
C ILE A 90 19.41 1.34 -8.31
N ASN A 91 19.91 1.10 -7.10
CA ASN A 91 21.26 1.49 -6.73
C ASN A 91 22.31 0.76 -7.57
N ASN A 92 22.15 -0.54 -7.78
CA ASN A 92 23.03 -1.33 -8.65
C ASN A 92 23.01 -0.79 -10.09
N ILE A 93 21.83 -0.49 -10.65
CA ILE A 93 21.74 0.11 -11.98
C ILE A 93 22.50 1.42 -12.03
N LYS A 94 22.29 2.31 -11.05
CA LYS A 94 22.97 3.61 -10.96
C LYS A 94 24.49 3.49 -10.90
N GLU A 95 25.02 2.50 -10.18
CA GLU A 95 26.46 2.23 -10.06
C GLU A 95 27.07 1.73 -11.39
N ASN A 96 26.27 1.12 -12.26
CA ASN A 96 26.74 0.51 -13.51
C ASN A 96 26.33 1.30 -14.78
N LEU A 97 25.69 2.46 -14.64
CA LEU A 97 25.30 3.33 -15.76
C LEU A 97 26.53 3.78 -16.56
N GLN A 98 26.49 3.58 -17.87
CA GLN A 98 27.51 4.12 -18.77
C GLN A 98 27.21 5.58 -19.09
N LYS A 99 28.21 6.31 -19.61
CA LYS A 99 28.09 7.75 -19.95
C LYS A 99 26.97 8.09 -20.94
N LYS A 100 26.46 7.10 -21.69
CA LYS A 100 25.40 7.26 -22.68
C LYS A 100 24.05 6.71 -22.22
N ASP A 101 23.98 6.16 -21.01
CA ASP A 101 22.77 5.58 -20.47
C ASP A 101 21.99 6.62 -19.65
N ALA A 102 20.67 6.49 -19.62
CA ALA A 102 19.80 7.28 -18.75
C ALA A 102 18.84 6.34 -18.02
N LEU A 103 18.58 6.61 -16.74
CA LEU A 103 17.64 5.87 -15.92
C LEU A 103 16.40 6.72 -15.64
N PHE A 104 15.23 6.24 -16.07
CA PHE A 104 13.94 6.79 -15.69
C PHE A 104 13.34 5.96 -14.55
N HIS A 105 13.25 6.55 -13.36
CA HIS A 105 12.63 5.93 -12.20
C HIS A 105 11.31 6.63 -11.90
N ILE A 106 10.20 5.91 -12.09
CA ILE A 106 8.84 6.39 -11.82
C ILE A 106 8.32 5.65 -10.60
N ASP A 107 8.06 6.39 -9.53
CA ASP A 107 7.47 5.85 -8.30
C ASP A 107 6.09 6.47 -8.08
N PHE A 108 5.14 5.64 -7.68
CA PHE A 108 3.80 6.09 -7.28
C PHE A 108 3.69 5.95 -5.78
N SER A 109 3.35 7.05 -5.11
CA SER A 109 3.06 6.98 -3.68
C SER A 109 1.96 5.94 -3.44
N VAL A 110 2.05 5.17 -2.35
CA VAL A 110 1.04 4.12 -2.06
C VAL A 110 -0.36 4.70 -1.87
N ASN A 111 -0.44 5.97 -1.51
CA ASN A 111 -1.67 6.72 -1.41
C ASN A 111 -1.90 7.60 -2.66
N PHE A 112 -1.31 7.26 -3.81
CA PHE A 112 -1.60 7.88 -5.08
C PHE A 112 -2.98 7.41 -5.55
N ASN A 113 -4.00 7.88 -4.84
CA ASN A 113 -5.33 8.02 -5.38
C ASN A 113 -5.32 9.34 -6.14
N CYS A 114 -5.30 9.28 -7.47
CA CYS A 114 -5.85 10.39 -8.24
C CYS A 114 -7.26 10.67 -7.68
N LYS A 115 -7.58 11.95 -7.47
CA LYS A 115 -8.91 12.38 -7.00
C LYS A 115 -10.02 11.84 -7.92
N TYR A 116 -9.65 11.47 -9.14
CA TYR A 116 -10.49 10.74 -10.09
C TYR A 116 -9.65 9.66 -10.77
N ALA A 117 -10.04 8.39 -10.67
CA ALA A 117 -9.40 7.31 -11.44
C ALA A 117 -9.46 7.56 -12.97
N GLU A 118 -10.38 8.41 -13.43
CA GLU A 118 -10.48 8.89 -14.82
C GLU A 118 -9.31 9.82 -15.23
N GLU A 119 -8.62 10.48 -14.29
CA GLU A 119 -7.48 11.38 -14.61
C GLU A 119 -6.26 10.62 -15.15
N ILE A 120 -6.12 9.34 -14.84
CA ILE A 120 -5.00 8.52 -15.35
C ILE A 120 -5.08 8.38 -16.87
N GLN A 121 -6.28 8.46 -17.47
CA GLN A 121 -6.44 8.37 -18.92
C GLN A 121 -6.38 9.74 -19.63
N SER A 122 -6.28 10.85 -18.91
CA SER A 122 -6.31 12.20 -19.50
C SER A 122 -5.02 13.00 -19.35
N THR A 123 -3.98 12.49 -18.67
CA THR A 123 -2.66 13.14 -18.71
C THR A 123 -1.99 12.80 -20.04
N HIS A 124 -2.47 13.45 -21.10
CA HIS A 124 -1.88 13.44 -22.40
C HIS A 124 -0.54 14.18 -22.30
N PHE A 125 0.59 13.47 -22.42
CA PHE A 125 1.88 14.11 -22.66
C PHE A 125 1.90 14.61 -24.11
N GLY A 126 1.21 15.72 -24.37
CA GLY A 126 1.23 16.47 -25.63
C GLY A 126 0.58 17.83 -25.35
N SER A 127 1.20 18.99 -25.56
CA SER A 127 2.22 19.35 -26.54
C SER A 127 3.17 20.37 -25.90
N SER A 128 4.47 20.19 -26.07
CA SER A 128 5.43 21.29 -25.94
C SER A 128 5.09 22.32 -27.00
N ASN A 129 4.57 23.48 -26.61
CA ASN A 129 4.54 24.64 -27.49
C ASN A 129 5.96 25.21 -27.51
N SER A 130 6.70 24.82 -28.55
CA SER A 130 7.74 25.64 -29.18
C SER A 130 7.19 26.99 -29.61
#